data_AF-A0A022VWP6-F1
#
_entry.id   AF-A0A022VWP6-F1
#
_cell.length_a   1.000
_cell.length_b   1.000
_cell.length_c   1.000
_cell.angle_alpha   90.00
_cell.angle_beta   90.00
_cell.angle_gamma   90.00
#
_symmetry.space_group_name_H-M   'P 1'
#
loop_
_entity.id
_entity.type
_entity.pdbx_description
1 polymer ?
#
loop_
_entity_poly.entity_id
_entity_poly.type
_entity_poly.pdbx_seq_one_letter_code
_entity_poly.pdbx_strand_id
1 'polypeptide(L)'
;MASNAVIERRNKQIQDAINGQNLKQALQLCEKRLKKGEDSSFLKAWKANILFSHADEAHRQRGVAETLQLCSASPPVSDLEALNILHNTLNEIGGHEETARALWQNAAKAKPQDLEIQLRWFRVASDAGDWKTAQKAAMSLQNNFPKARNYYFWAIFMCYLIERDTASSDNDRKLFGTLAYRMISKAAGSVPTDPVCDSSALKL
;
A
#
# COMPACT_ATOMS: atom_id res chain seq x y z
N MET A 1 26.89 -7.30 -6.85
CA MET A 1 26.93 -7.52 -5.38
C MET A 1 27.59 -6.38 -4.61
N ALA A 2 28.71 -5.78 -5.07
CA ALA A 2 29.36 -4.66 -4.36
C ALA A 2 28.52 -3.38 -4.22
N SER A 3 27.60 -3.09 -5.15
CA SER A 3 26.69 -1.93 -5.10
C SER A 3 25.76 -1.97 -3.87
N ASN A 4 25.15 -3.13 -3.59
CA ASN A 4 24.16 -3.26 -2.52
C ASN A 4 24.80 -3.12 -1.13
N ALA A 5 25.96 -3.72 -0.91
CA ALA A 5 26.70 -3.57 0.34
C ALA A 5 27.09 -2.11 0.63
N VAL A 6 27.39 -1.32 -0.41
CA VAL A 6 27.67 0.11 -0.27
C VAL A 6 26.40 0.90 0.07
N ILE A 7 25.27 0.56 -0.56
CA ILE A 7 23.96 1.18 -0.25
C ILE A 7 23.54 0.87 1.18
N GLU A 8 23.62 -0.40 1.61
CA GLU A 8 23.29 -0.84 2.96
C GLU A 8 24.14 -0.13 4.02
N ARG A 9 25.47 -0.02 3.79
CA ARG A 9 26.35 0.72 4.69
C ARG A 9 25.94 2.19 4.81
N ARG A 10 25.57 2.83 3.69
CA ARG A 10 25.11 4.23 3.69
C ARG A 10 23.74 4.39 4.35
N ASN A 11 22.83 3.43 4.16
CA ASN A 11 21.55 3.40 4.86
C ASN A 11 21.78 3.28 6.38
N LYS A 12 22.66 2.37 6.81
CA LYS A 12 23.02 2.22 8.22
C LYS A 12 23.54 3.53 8.83
N GLN A 13 24.39 4.28 8.12
CA GLN A 13 24.87 5.59 8.61
C GLN A 13 23.76 6.61 8.85
N ILE A 14 22.74 6.65 7.98
CA ILE A 14 21.58 7.53 8.17
C ILE A 14 20.75 7.04 9.36
N GLN A 15 20.52 5.72 9.46
CA GLN A 15 19.76 5.13 10.56
C GLN A 15 20.44 5.36 11.92
N ASP A 16 21.76 5.20 12.00
CA ASP A 16 22.53 5.45 13.23
C ASP A 16 22.41 6.92 13.65
N ALA A 17 22.42 7.87 12.71
CA ALA A 17 22.21 9.29 12.99
C ALA A 17 20.78 9.57 13.49
N ILE A 18 19.75 8.91 12.93
CA ILE A 18 18.36 9.01 13.42
C ILE A 18 18.25 8.45 14.84
N ASN A 19 18.81 7.27 15.10
CA ASN A 19 18.80 6.63 16.42
C ASN A 19 19.48 7.50 17.48
N GLY A 20 20.54 8.21 17.10
CA GLY A 20 21.23 9.19 17.94
C GLY A 20 20.52 10.56 18.04
N GLN A 21 19.29 10.70 17.53
CA GLN A 21 18.54 11.97 17.46
C GLN A 21 19.27 13.09 16.70
N ASN A 22 20.24 12.76 15.86
CA ASN A 22 21.00 13.70 15.06
C ASN A 22 20.38 13.88 13.66
N LEU A 23 19.17 14.44 13.63
CA LEU A 23 18.39 14.60 12.40
C LEU A 23 19.06 15.53 11.38
N LYS A 24 19.83 16.52 11.83
CA LYS A 24 20.62 17.38 10.95
C LYS A 24 21.67 16.58 10.19
N GLN A 25 22.39 15.68 10.87
CA GLN A 25 23.36 14.80 10.22
C GLN A 25 22.67 13.81 9.27
N ALA A 26 21.57 13.21 9.70
CA ALA A 26 20.78 12.29 8.87
C ALA A 26 20.34 12.97 7.55
N LEU A 27 19.80 14.19 7.65
CA LEU A 27 19.39 14.99 6.50
C LEU A 27 20.56 15.31 5.56
N GLN A 28 21.70 15.73 6.10
CA GLN A 28 22.91 16.01 5.31
C GLN A 28 23.40 14.77 4.54
N LEU A 29 23.34 13.60 5.16
CA LEU A 29 23.71 12.33 4.51
C LEU A 29 22.78 12.00 3.33
N CYS A 30 21.47 12.19 3.51
CA CYS A 30 20.49 12.03 2.42
C CYS A 30 20.75 13.01 1.28
N GLU A 31 20.88 14.31 1.56
CA GLU A 31 21.11 15.34 0.54
C GLU A 31 22.42 15.13 -0.21
N LYS A 32 23.47 14.68 0.48
CA LYS A 32 24.75 14.35 -0.16
C LYS A 32 24.63 13.19 -1.15
N ARG A 33 23.79 12.18 -0.86
CA ARG A 33 23.55 11.05 -1.77
C ARG A 33 22.72 11.48 -2.99
N LEU A 34 21.67 12.26 -2.78
CA LEU A 34 20.87 12.82 -3.87
C LEU A 34 21.72 13.69 -4.81
N LYS A 35 22.57 14.57 -4.26
CA LYS A 35 23.50 15.40 -5.06
C LYS A 35 24.52 14.58 -5.85
N LYS A 36 24.81 13.35 -5.44
CA LYS A 36 25.71 12.42 -6.14
C LYS A 36 25.00 11.57 -7.20
N GLY A 37 23.72 11.84 -7.47
CA GLY A 37 22.94 11.18 -8.52
C GLY A 37 22.15 9.94 -8.07
N GLU A 38 22.12 9.63 -6.77
CA GLU A 38 21.19 8.61 -6.28
C GLU A 38 19.77 9.19 -6.26
N ASP A 39 18.86 8.63 -7.06
CA ASP A 39 17.52 9.20 -7.26
C ASP A 39 16.38 8.22 -6.90
N SER A 40 16.59 7.39 -5.88
CA SER A 40 15.60 6.38 -5.48
C SER A 40 14.41 6.99 -4.73
N SER A 41 13.21 6.45 -4.96
CA SER A 41 12.01 6.83 -4.22
C SER A 41 12.16 6.61 -2.71
N PHE A 42 12.86 5.53 -2.32
CA PHE A 42 13.21 5.25 -0.92
C PHE A 42 13.97 6.41 -0.28
N LEU A 43 15.08 6.85 -0.90
CA LEU A 43 15.91 7.91 -0.32
C LEU A 43 15.16 9.25 -0.24
N LYS A 44 14.32 9.55 -1.24
CA LYS A 44 13.46 10.74 -1.25
C LYS A 44 12.41 10.69 -0.14
N ALA A 45 11.70 9.57 0.00
CA ALA A 45 10.71 9.37 1.06
C ALA A 45 11.36 9.46 2.45
N TRP A 46 12.53 8.83 2.63
CA TRP A 46 13.24 8.87 3.89
C TRP A 46 13.72 10.28 4.25
N LYS A 47 14.20 11.05 3.27
CA LYS A 47 14.54 12.46 3.46
C LYS A 47 13.33 13.30 3.85
N ALA A 48 12.19 13.12 3.18
CA ALA A 48 10.94 13.82 3.49
C ALA A 48 10.47 13.52 4.93
N ASN A 49 10.57 12.27 5.36
CA ASN A 49 10.26 11.87 6.73
C ASN A 49 11.23 12.52 7.75
N ILE A 50 12.55 12.50 7.51
CA ILE A 50 13.54 13.14 8.39
C ILE A 50 13.28 14.65 8.52
N LEU A 51 12.91 15.31 7.41
CA LEU A 51 12.52 16.72 7.40
C LEU A 51 11.28 16.97 8.27
N PHE A 52 10.26 16.12 8.14
CA PHE A 52 9.04 16.21 8.93
C PHE A 52 9.28 15.96 10.43
N SER A 53 10.17 15.04 10.79
CA SER A 53 10.51 14.79 12.20
C SER A 53 11.40 15.87 12.82
N HIS A 54 11.85 16.88 12.06
CA HIS A 54 12.77 17.89 12.56
C HIS A 54 12.08 18.86 13.54
N ALA A 55 12.83 19.37 14.53
CA ALA A 55 12.31 20.34 15.49
C ALA A 55 12.06 21.74 14.89
N ASP A 56 12.62 22.01 13.71
CA ASP A 56 12.51 23.29 13.02
C ASP A 56 11.29 23.30 12.10
N GLU A 57 10.44 24.31 12.23
CA GLU A 57 9.16 24.39 11.51
C GLU A 57 9.34 24.49 9.98
N ALA A 58 10.37 25.20 9.51
CA ALA A 58 10.63 25.30 8.07
C ALA A 58 11.02 23.94 7.48
N HIS A 59 11.83 23.15 8.19
CA HIS A 59 12.11 21.77 7.80
C HIS A 59 10.85 20.90 7.83
N ARG A 60 9.98 21.04 8.84
CA ARG A 60 8.73 20.27 8.90
C ARG A 60 7.83 20.55 7.71
N GLN A 61 7.57 21.82 7.41
CA GLN A 61 6.74 22.22 6.26
C GLN A 61 7.31 21.71 4.95
N ARG A 62 8.64 21.77 4.79
CA ARG A 62 9.32 21.18 3.64
C ARG A 62 9.13 19.66 3.57
N GLY A 63 9.20 18.96 4.71
CA GLY A 63 8.95 17.53 4.80
C GLY A 63 7.53 17.15 4.35
N VAL A 64 6.52 17.91 4.77
CA VAL A 64 5.13 17.75 4.31
C VAL A 64 5.03 17.95 2.79
N ALA A 65 5.56 19.07 2.29
CA ALA A 65 5.50 19.39 0.86
C ALA A 65 6.18 18.32 -0.01
N GLU A 66 7.36 17.85 0.40
CA GLU A 66 8.09 16.80 -0.32
C GLU A 66 7.36 15.44 -0.25
N THR A 67 6.73 15.10 0.88
CA THR A 67 5.92 13.88 1.03
C THR A 67 4.73 13.90 0.08
N LEU A 68 3.98 15.01 0.05
CA LEU A 68 2.82 15.17 -0.85
C LEU A 68 3.24 15.14 -2.32
N GLN A 69 4.37 15.79 -2.66
CA GLN A 69 4.92 15.76 -4.01
C GLN A 69 5.22 14.32 -4.46
N LEU A 70 5.84 13.50 -3.62
CA LEU A 70 6.14 12.09 -3.91
C LEU A 70 4.86 11.26 -4.08
N CYS A 71 3.82 11.52 -3.29
CA CYS A 71 2.54 10.82 -3.40
C CYS A 71 1.81 11.14 -4.72
N SER A 72 2.05 12.33 -5.28
CA SER A 72 1.52 12.76 -6.59
C SER A 72 2.44 12.46 -7.79
N ALA A 73 3.56 11.76 -7.59
CA ALA A 73 4.55 11.54 -8.63
C ALA A 73 4.03 10.72 -9.83
N SER A 74 4.57 11.02 -11.01
CA SER A 74 4.33 10.27 -12.24
C SER A 74 5.68 9.85 -12.85
N PRO A 75 5.98 8.55 -12.98
CA PRO A 75 5.15 7.41 -12.57
C PRO A 75 4.97 7.31 -11.04
N PRO A 76 3.88 6.67 -10.57
CA PRO A 76 3.65 6.48 -9.14
C PRO A 76 4.80 5.74 -8.44
N VAL A 77 5.07 6.11 -7.19
CA VAL A 77 5.98 5.37 -6.33
C VAL A 77 5.49 3.93 -6.20
N SER A 78 6.38 2.96 -6.45
CA SER A 78 6.08 1.53 -6.38
C SER A 78 7.13 0.75 -5.58
N ASP A 79 8.09 1.44 -4.96
CA ASP A 79 9.02 0.85 -4.02
C ASP A 79 8.33 0.65 -2.66
N LEU A 80 8.33 -0.57 -2.14
CA LEU A 80 7.56 -0.94 -0.94
C LEU A 80 8.03 -0.20 0.32
N GLU A 81 9.35 -0.04 0.49
CA GLU A 81 9.91 0.68 1.63
C GLU A 81 9.54 2.17 1.56
N ALA A 82 9.66 2.79 0.38
CA ALA A 82 9.22 4.15 0.15
C ALA A 82 7.71 4.33 0.43
N LEU A 83 6.87 3.41 -0.04
CA LEU A 83 5.42 3.44 0.20
C LEU A 83 5.09 3.36 1.69
N ASN A 84 5.76 2.49 2.44
CA ASN A 84 5.58 2.38 3.89
C ASN A 84 5.98 3.67 4.61
N ILE A 85 7.13 4.26 4.25
CA ILE A 85 7.58 5.53 4.82
C ILE A 85 6.54 6.61 4.52
N LEU A 86 6.17 6.83 3.25
CA LEU A 86 5.20 7.84 2.85
C LEU A 86 3.85 7.67 3.54
N HIS A 87 3.35 6.43 3.63
CA HIS A 87 2.08 6.14 4.29
C HIS A 87 2.13 6.49 5.79
N ASN A 88 3.20 6.11 6.49
CA ASN A 88 3.39 6.43 7.90
C ASN A 88 3.53 7.95 8.11
N THR A 89 4.36 8.62 7.29
CA THR A 89 4.52 10.07 7.35
C THR A 89 3.18 10.79 7.13
N LEU A 90 2.36 10.37 6.15
CA LEU A 90 1.03 10.95 5.93
C LEU A 90 0.10 10.78 7.13
N ASN A 91 0.12 9.61 7.78
CA ASN A 91 -0.68 9.35 8.98
C ASN A 91 -0.24 10.24 10.15
N GLU A 92 1.07 10.50 10.29
CA GLU A 92 1.61 11.40 11.32
C GLU A 92 1.31 12.88 11.03
N ILE A 93 1.33 13.30 9.76
CA ILE A 93 0.96 14.67 9.36
C ILE A 93 -0.52 14.94 9.65
N GLY A 94 -1.40 13.96 9.36
CA GLY A 94 -2.85 14.11 9.47
C GLY A 94 -3.47 14.99 8.37
N GLY A 95 -4.80 14.94 8.20
CA GLY A 95 -5.52 15.79 7.24
C GLY A 95 -5.27 15.45 5.75
N HIS A 96 -4.64 14.31 5.49
CA HIS A 96 -4.28 13.83 4.15
C HIS A 96 -4.73 12.37 3.93
N GLU A 97 -5.85 11.99 4.55
CA GLU A 97 -6.39 10.62 4.53
C GLU A 97 -6.70 10.16 3.09
N GLU A 98 -7.19 11.07 2.24
CA GLU A 98 -7.42 10.79 0.83
C GLU A 98 -6.12 10.48 0.07
N THR A 99 -5.06 11.26 0.31
CA THR A 99 -3.74 11.02 -0.27
C THR A 99 -3.16 9.69 0.21
N ALA A 100 -3.28 9.38 1.51
CA ALA A 100 -2.81 8.12 2.09
C ALA A 100 -3.52 6.91 1.49
N ARG A 101 -4.84 7.02 1.26
CA ARG A 101 -5.65 5.99 0.59
C ARG A 101 -5.27 5.84 -0.89
N ALA A 102 -5.05 6.95 -1.60
CA ALA A 102 -4.71 6.95 -3.01
C ALA A 102 -3.30 6.41 -3.27
N LEU A 103 -2.36 6.57 -2.33
CA LEU A 103 -0.96 6.16 -2.46
C LEU A 103 -0.82 4.68 -2.86
N TRP A 104 -1.39 3.78 -2.06
CA TRP A 104 -1.33 2.33 -2.33
C TRP A 104 -2.13 1.93 -3.56
N GLN A 105 -3.26 2.59 -3.81
CA GLN A 105 -4.06 2.35 -5.01
C GLN A 105 -3.27 2.69 -6.29
N ASN A 106 -2.56 3.82 -6.29
CA ASN A 106 -1.78 4.27 -7.44
C ASN A 106 -0.59 3.35 -7.70
N ALA A 107 0.11 2.92 -6.64
CA ALA A 107 1.17 1.91 -6.72
C ALA A 107 0.65 0.59 -7.30
N ALA A 108 -0.48 0.09 -6.79
CA ALA A 108 -1.11 -1.14 -7.24
C ALA A 108 -1.53 -1.08 -8.73
N LYS A 109 -2.07 0.07 -9.17
CA LYS A 109 -2.40 0.28 -10.58
C LYS A 109 -1.16 0.31 -11.48
N ALA A 110 -0.05 0.90 -11.00
CA ALA A 110 1.21 0.95 -11.73
C ALA A 110 1.90 -0.43 -11.80
N LYS A 111 1.67 -1.29 -10.81
CA LYS A 111 2.24 -2.65 -10.70
C LYS A 111 1.14 -3.69 -10.48
N PRO A 112 0.26 -3.96 -11.47
CA PRO A 112 -0.89 -4.85 -11.30
C PRO A 112 -0.50 -6.31 -11.04
N GLN A 113 0.70 -6.72 -11.46
CA GLN A 113 1.23 -8.08 -11.31
C GLN A 113 2.13 -8.23 -10.07
N ASP A 114 2.36 -7.16 -9.31
CA ASP A 114 3.11 -7.23 -8.05
C ASP A 114 2.17 -7.64 -6.91
N LEU A 115 2.27 -8.90 -6.49
CA LEU A 115 1.37 -9.45 -5.48
C LEU A 115 1.52 -8.75 -4.12
N GLU A 116 2.74 -8.37 -3.73
CA GLU A 116 2.97 -7.77 -2.43
C GLU A 116 2.34 -6.38 -2.33
N ILE A 117 2.48 -5.55 -3.38
CA ILE A 117 1.83 -4.24 -3.45
C ILE A 117 0.30 -4.38 -3.40
N GLN A 118 -0.26 -5.35 -4.13
CA GLN A 118 -1.71 -5.59 -4.16
C GLN A 118 -2.25 -6.03 -2.80
N LEU A 119 -1.52 -6.93 -2.12
CA LEU A 119 -1.87 -7.37 -0.76
C LEU A 119 -1.72 -6.25 0.27
N ARG A 120 -0.69 -5.41 0.16
CA ARG A 120 -0.52 -4.23 1.03
C ARG A 120 -1.66 -3.24 0.85
N TRP A 121 -2.05 -2.93 -0.38
CA TRP A 121 -3.20 -2.07 -0.65
C TRP A 121 -4.49 -2.61 -0.02
N PHE A 122 -4.77 -3.91 -0.18
CA PHE A 122 -5.92 -4.57 0.44
C PHE A 122 -5.89 -4.50 1.97
N ARG A 123 -4.75 -4.82 2.59
CA ARG A 123 -4.59 -4.83 4.06
C ARG A 123 -4.76 -3.45 4.66
N VAL A 124 -4.06 -2.45 4.14
CA VAL A 124 -4.15 -1.06 4.62
C VAL A 124 -5.59 -0.55 4.57
N ALA A 125 -6.32 -0.82 3.48
CA ALA A 125 -7.73 -0.43 3.37
C ALA A 125 -8.63 -1.20 4.35
N SER A 126 -8.39 -2.49 4.54
CA SER A 126 -9.17 -3.34 5.46
C SER A 126 -8.95 -2.93 6.92
N ASP A 127 -7.70 -2.69 7.31
CA ASP A 127 -7.33 -2.29 8.67
C ASP A 127 -7.90 -0.90 9.02
N ALA A 128 -8.02 -0.02 8.02
CA ALA A 128 -8.64 1.30 8.16
C ALA A 128 -10.18 1.28 8.17
N GLY A 129 -10.82 0.11 7.98
CA GLY A 129 -12.27 0.00 7.83
C GLY A 129 -12.82 0.62 6.54
N ASP A 130 -11.97 0.91 5.56
CA ASP A 130 -12.40 1.41 4.25
C ASP A 130 -12.79 0.24 3.34
N TRP A 131 -13.99 -0.28 3.59
CA TRP A 131 -14.51 -1.45 2.88
C TRP A 131 -14.62 -1.24 1.37
N LYS A 132 -14.88 -0.02 0.91
CA LYS A 132 -14.96 0.30 -0.52
C LYS A 132 -13.60 0.19 -1.19
N THR A 133 -12.55 0.71 -0.57
CA THR A 133 -11.19 0.58 -1.11
C THR A 133 -10.69 -0.86 -0.99
N ALA A 134 -10.97 -1.55 0.11
CA ALA A 134 -10.64 -2.96 0.29
C ALA A 134 -11.33 -3.84 -0.78
N GLN A 135 -12.60 -3.56 -1.10
CA GLN A 135 -13.34 -4.24 -2.17
C GLN A 135 -12.69 -4.01 -3.54
N LYS A 136 -12.28 -2.78 -3.86
CA LYS A 136 -11.56 -2.48 -5.11
C LYS A 136 -10.23 -3.23 -5.19
N ALA A 137 -9.48 -3.29 -4.09
CA ALA A 137 -8.23 -4.04 -4.01
C ALA A 137 -8.45 -5.55 -4.19
N ALA A 138 -9.48 -6.12 -3.54
CA ALA A 138 -9.84 -7.52 -3.70
C ALA A 138 -10.29 -7.85 -5.15
N MET A 139 -11.03 -6.94 -5.79
CA MET A 139 -11.38 -7.05 -7.21
C MET A 139 -10.14 -7.02 -8.11
N SER A 140 -9.16 -6.17 -7.80
CA SER A 140 -7.87 -6.14 -8.49
C SER A 140 -7.11 -7.46 -8.32
N LEU A 141 -7.03 -7.98 -7.09
CA LEU A 141 -6.39 -9.26 -6.79
C LEU A 141 -7.02 -10.43 -7.56
N GLN A 142 -8.36 -10.55 -7.56
CA GLN A 142 -9.02 -11.67 -8.26
C GLN A 142 -8.90 -11.56 -9.79
N ASN A 143 -8.85 -10.35 -10.35
CA ASN A 143 -8.62 -10.14 -11.78
C ASN A 143 -7.18 -10.44 -12.21
N ASN A 144 -6.19 -9.99 -11.43
CA ASN A 144 -4.78 -10.12 -11.78
C ASN A 144 -4.19 -11.50 -11.40
N PHE A 145 -4.74 -12.17 -10.40
CA PHE A 145 -4.28 -13.48 -9.91
C PHE A 145 -5.41 -14.52 -9.91
N PRO A 146 -6.03 -14.83 -11.07
CA PRO A 146 -7.25 -15.65 -11.15
C PRO A 146 -7.06 -17.10 -10.70
N LYS A 147 -5.81 -17.61 -10.66
CA LYS A 147 -5.50 -18.95 -10.14
C LYS A 147 -5.73 -19.05 -8.62
N ALA A 148 -5.63 -17.94 -7.91
CA ALA A 148 -5.83 -17.84 -6.46
C ALA A 148 -7.30 -17.53 -6.17
N ARG A 149 -8.14 -18.58 -6.20
CA ARG A 149 -9.60 -18.45 -6.07
C ARG A 149 -10.05 -17.79 -4.75
N ASN A 150 -9.22 -17.82 -3.70
CA ASN A 150 -9.47 -17.13 -2.45
C ASN A 150 -9.70 -15.62 -2.63
N TYR A 151 -9.03 -14.96 -3.57
CA TYR A 151 -9.24 -13.53 -3.81
C TYR A 151 -10.64 -13.21 -4.35
N TYR A 152 -11.23 -14.14 -5.11
CA TYR A 152 -12.63 -14.02 -5.54
C TYR A 152 -13.57 -13.99 -4.33
N PHE A 153 -13.34 -14.87 -3.35
CA PHE A 153 -14.11 -14.91 -2.11
C PHE A 153 -13.85 -13.70 -1.22
N TRP A 154 -12.63 -13.17 -1.19
CA TRP A 154 -12.36 -11.90 -0.50
C TRP A 154 -13.16 -10.75 -1.11
N ALA A 155 -13.25 -10.67 -2.45
CA ALA A 155 -14.06 -9.65 -3.11
C ALA A 155 -15.56 -9.78 -2.78
N ILE A 156 -16.09 -11.01 -2.73
CA ILE A 156 -17.47 -11.28 -2.27
C ILE A 156 -17.65 -10.80 -0.83
N PHE A 157 -16.73 -11.18 0.05
CA PHE A 157 -16.81 -10.86 1.47
C PHE A 157 -16.78 -9.34 1.70
N MET A 158 -15.92 -8.61 0.98
CA MET A 158 -15.91 -7.14 1.08
C MET A 158 -17.21 -6.50 0.57
N CYS A 159 -17.84 -7.06 -0.49
CA CYS A 159 -19.16 -6.59 -0.92
C CYS A 159 -20.22 -6.79 0.17
N TYR A 160 -20.18 -7.93 0.89
CA TYR A 160 -21.05 -8.18 2.04
C TYR A 160 -20.79 -7.20 3.18
N LEU A 161 -19.53 -6.91 3.51
CA LEU A 161 -19.21 -5.92 4.55
C LEU A 161 -19.75 -4.53 4.22
N ILE A 162 -19.63 -4.07 2.96
CA ILE A 162 -20.22 -2.79 2.53
C ILE A 162 -21.75 -2.80 2.66
N GLU A 163 -22.41 -3.93 2.36
CA GLU A 163 -23.87 -4.05 2.52
C GLU A 163 -24.32 -3.98 3.97
N ARG A 164 -23.53 -4.49 4.91
CA ARG A 164 -23.83 -4.49 6.34
C ARG A 164 -23.40 -3.22 7.06
N ASP A 165 -22.52 -2.44 6.44
CA ASP A 165 -21.99 -1.21 7.00
C ASP A 165 -23.05 -0.11 7.04
N THR A 166 -23.39 0.35 8.25
CA THR A 166 -24.36 1.42 8.47
C THR A 166 -23.87 2.79 8.02
N ALA A 167 -22.54 2.98 7.86
CA ALA A 167 -21.98 4.20 7.29
C ALA A 167 -22.13 4.27 5.76
N SER A 168 -22.47 3.14 5.11
CA SER A 168 -22.67 3.08 3.67
C SER A 168 -24.07 3.54 3.25
N SER A 169 -24.15 4.27 2.13
CA SER A 169 -25.42 4.76 1.59
C SER A 169 -26.36 3.62 1.20
N ASP A 170 -27.67 3.84 1.21
CA ASP A 170 -28.67 2.84 0.78
C ASP A 170 -28.39 2.32 -0.64
N ASN A 171 -27.93 3.20 -1.53
CA ASN A 171 -27.55 2.87 -2.89
C ASN A 171 -26.33 1.94 -2.92
N ASP A 172 -25.30 2.23 -2.13
CA ASP A 172 -24.12 1.36 -2.02
C ASP A 172 -24.49 0.01 -1.44
N ARG A 173 -25.25 -0.04 -0.33
CA ARG A 173 -25.64 -1.30 0.30
C ARG A 173 -26.42 -2.18 -0.67
N LYS A 174 -27.38 -1.60 -1.40
CA LYS A 174 -28.14 -2.31 -2.44
C LYS A 174 -27.25 -2.78 -3.59
N LEU A 175 -26.34 -1.93 -4.08
CA LEU A 175 -25.43 -2.25 -5.17
C LEU A 175 -24.49 -3.39 -4.81
N PHE A 176 -23.78 -3.27 -3.70
CA PHE A 176 -22.80 -4.26 -3.25
C PHE A 176 -23.47 -5.54 -2.75
N GLY A 177 -24.64 -5.47 -2.13
CA GLY A 177 -25.44 -6.66 -1.79
C GLY A 177 -25.84 -7.46 -3.02
N THR A 178 -26.33 -6.78 -4.07
CA THR A 178 -26.66 -7.42 -5.35
C THR A 178 -25.41 -8.04 -5.99
N LEU A 179 -24.27 -7.33 -5.96
CA LEU A 179 -23.02 -7.83 -6.51
C LEU A 179 -22.52 -9.07 -5.75
N ALA A 180 -22.53 -9.04 -4.41
CA ALA A 180 -22.17 -10.17 -3.56
C ALA A 180 -23.02 -11.40 -3.89
N TYR A 181 -24.34 -11.23 -3.96
CA TYR A 181 -25.28 -12.30 -4.30
C TYR A 181 -24.97 -12.94 -5.67
N ARG A 182 -24.74 -12.11 -6.70
CA ARG A 182 -24.41 -12.62 -8.04
C ARG A 182 -23.08 -13.38 -8.05
N MET A 183 -22.07 -12.85 -7.38
CA MET A 183 -20.75 -13.47 -7.34
C MET A 183 -20.76 -14.80 -6.58
N ILE A 184 -21.42 -14.87 -5.42
CA ILE A 184 -21.51 -16.13 -4.66
C ILE A 184 -22.36 -17.18 -5.39
N SER A 185 -23.44 -16.77 -6.06
CA SER A 185 -24.26 -17.68 -6.89
C SER A 185 -23.43 -18.27 -8.03
N LYS A 186 -22.61 -17.44 -8.69
CA LYS A 186 -21.66 -17.91 -9.72
C LYS A 186 -20.63 -18.87 -9.15
N ALA A 187 -20.09 -18.59 -7.95
CA ALA A 187 -19.16 -19.51 -7.30
C ALA A 187 -19.81 -20.86 -6.99
N ALA A 188 -21.03 -20.86 -6.44
CA ALA A 188 -21.77 -22.08 -6.13
C ALA A 188 -22.03 -22.93 -7.39
N GLY A 189 -22.49 -22.32 -8.48
CA GLY A 189 -22.75 -23.03 -9.74
C GLY A 189 -21.51 -23.61 -10.43
N SER A 190 -20.31 -23.21 -10.02
CA SER A 190 -19.05 -23.78 -10.53
C SER A 190 -18.51 -24.97 -9.72
N VAL A 191 -19.17 -25.32 -8.61
CA VAL A 191 -18.82 -26.51 -7.82
C VAL A 191 -19.47 -27.73 -8.49
N PRO A 192 -18.70 -28.79 -8.82
CA PRO A 192 -19.27 -30.02 -9.35
C PRO A 192 -20.30 -30.62 -8.39
N THR A 193 -21.41 -31.13 -8.93
CA THR A 193 -22.46 -31.81 -8.14
C THR A 193 -21.99 -33.13 -7.52
N ASP A 194 -20.89 -33.68 -8.03
CA ASP A 194 -20.25 -34.89 -7.53
C ASP A 194 -18.74 -34.61 -7.29
N PRO A 195 -18.37 -34.07 -6.11
CA PRO A 195 -17.00 -33.72 -5.83
C PRO A 195 -16.17 -34.99 -5.58
N VAL A 196 -15.43 -35.43 -6.60
CA VAL A 196 -14.45 -36.50 -6.43
C VAL A 196 -13.30 -35.97 -5.57
N CYS A 197 -13.07 -36.58 -4.41
CA CYS A 197 -11.96 -36.25 -3.53
C CYS A 197 -10.65 -36.73 -4.17
N ASP A 198 -9.98 -35.85 -4.92
CA ASP A 198 -8.65 -36.15 -5.44
C ASP A 198 -7.61 -36.06 -4.32
N SER A 199 -7.42 -37.18 -3.64
CA SER A 199 -6.42 -37.36 -2.57
C SER A 199 -4.97 -37.08 -3.00
N SER A 200 -4.70 -36.90 -4.30
CA SER A 200 -3.37 -36.52 -4.80
C SER A 200 -3.02 -35.03 -4.57
N ALA A 201 -4.02 -34.17 -4.34
CA ALA A 201 -3.83 -32.72 -4.13
C ALA A 201 -3.47 -32.33 -2.67
N LEU A 202 -3.44 -33.30 -1.74
CA LEU A 202 -3.12 -33.09 -0.32
C LEU A 202 -1.65 -33.32 0.05
N LYS A 203 -0.77 -33.57 -0.93
CA LYS A 203 0.67 -33.61 -0.67
C LYS A 203 1.25 -32.19 -0.74
N LEU A 204 1.25 -31.54 0.43
CA LEU A 204 2.08 -30.38 0.75
C LEU A 204 3.57 -30.69 0.55
#